data_AF-A0A661CUI5-F1
#
_entry.id   AF-A0A661CUI5-F1
#
_cell.length_a   1.000
_cell.length_b   1.000
_cell.length_c   1.000
_cell.angle_alpha   90.00
_cell.angle_beta   90.00
_cell.angle_gamma   90.00
#
_symmetry.space_group_name_H-M   'P 1'
#
loop_
_entity.id
_entity.type
_entity.pdbx_description
1 polymer ?
#
loop_
_entity_poly.entity_id
_entity_poly.type
_entity_poly.pdbx_seq_one_letter_code
_entity_poly.pdbx_strand_id
1 'polypeptide(L)'
;MIPFNLIRHLNMAHHVKGRIRFRLRPEALTYVSQMDFHEITSSIRSVSGIEDVRINLIAGSIIVYYNPRQIQPKWWEQLIRSHETEIPHLLAEMTSAGSLQSSDHPANSL
;
A
#
# COMPACT_ATOMS: atom_id res chain seq x y z
N MET A 1 10.99 0.71 3.99
CA MET A 1 10.59 -0.55 3.32
C MET A 1 9.33 -1.05 4.01
N ILE A 2 8.22 -1.30 3.31
CA ILE A 2 7.02 -1.86 3.96
C ILE A 2 7.38 -3.24 4.52
N PRO A 3 7.11 -3.54 5.80
CA PRO A 3 7.39 -4.87 6.34
C PRO A 3 6.48 -5.90 5.65
N PHE A 4 7.09 -6.77 4.82
CA PHE A 4 6.42 -7.86 4.10
C PHE A 4 5.52 -8.70 5.01
N ASN A 5 5.94 -8.86 6.26
CA ASN A 5 5.25 -9.62 7.30
C ASN A 5 3.84 -9.10 7.53
N LEU A 6 3.60 -7.78 7.42
CA LEU A 6 2.31 -7.17 7.66
C LEU A 6 1.31 -7.49 6.54
N ILE A 7 1.75 -7.47 5.28
CA ILE A 7 0.89 -7.65 4.09
C ILE A 7 0.16 -9.00 4.15
N ARG A 8 0.83 -10.05 4.62
CA ARG A 8 0.26 -11.41 4.74
C ARG A 8 -0.91 -11.51 5.72
N HIS A 9 -1.01 -10.56 6.63
CA HIS A 9 -2.04 -10.51 7.63
C HIS A 9 -3.19 -9.55 7.27
N LEU A 10 -3.15 -8.98 6.07
CA LEU A 10 -4.19 -8.10 5.56
C LEU A 10 -5.14 -8.88 4.63
N ASN A 11 -6.43 -8.69 4.85
CA ASN A 11 -7.46 -9.05 3.89
C ASN A 11 -8.10 -7.77 3.33
N MET A 12 -8.35 -7.73 2.02
CA MET A 12 -9.14 -6.64 1.43
C MET A 12 -10.55 -6.70 2.00
N ALA A 13 -10.94 -5.69 2.76
CA ALA A 13 -12.30 -5.59 3.26
C ALA A 13 -13.19 -4.80 2.29
N HIS A 14 -12.66 -3.70 1.76
CA HIS A 14 -13.36 -2.85 0.82
C HIS A 14 -12.35 -2.04 0.01
N HIS A 15 -12.59 -1.92 -1.29
CA HIS A 15 -11.75 -1.12 -2.17
C HIS A 15 -12.61 -0.24 -3.04
N VAL A 16 -12.28 1.05 -3.04
CA VAL A 16 -12.80 2.06 -3.96
C VAL A 16 -11.63 2.82 -4.54
N LYS A 17 -11.82 3.44 -5.70
CA LYS A 17 -10.78 4.24 -6.33
C LYS A 17 -10.28 5.32 -5.35
N GLY A 18 -9.00 5.25 -5.02
CA GLY A 18 -8.30 6.18 -4.11
C GLY A 18 -8.39 5.84 -2.63
N ARG A 19 -9.10 4.78 -2.24
CA ARG A 19 -9.14 4.31 -0.85
C ARG A 19 -9.32 2.80 -0.74
N ILE A 20 -8.43 2.16 -0.02
CA ILE A 20 -8.54 0.74 0.32
C ILE A 20 -8.62 0.57 1.84
N ARG A 21 -9.53 -0.30 2.29
CA ARG A 21 -9.62 -0.75 3.68
C ARG A 21 -9.20 -2.19 3.75
N PHE A 22 -8.18 -2.44 4.55
CA PHE A 22 -7.75 -3.76 4.95
C PHE A 22 -8.31 -4.10 6.33
N ARG A 23 -8.59 -5.39 6.53
CA ARG A 23 -8.79 -6.00 7.84
C ARG A 23 -7.55 -6.80 8.21
N LEU A 24 -7.08 -6.62 9.42
CA LEU A 24 -6.11 -7.49 10.04
C LEU A 24 -6.77 -8.83 10.38
N ARG A 25 -6.09 -9.92 10.08
CA ARG A 25 -6.50 -11.24 10.51
C ARG A 25 -6.38 -11.34 12.05
N PRO A 26 -7.32 -12.04 12.74
CA PRO A 26 -7.30 -12.15 14.21
C PRO A 26 -5.96 -12.63 14.77
N GLU A 27 -5.31 -13.57 14.10
CA GLU A 27 -4.05 -14.18 14.51
C GLU A 27 -2.88 -13.17 14.48
N ALA A 28 -3.03 -12.09 13.72
CA ALA A 28 -2.02 -11.05 13.59
C ALA A 28 -2.21 -9.89 14.55
N LEU A 29 -3.38 -9.74 15.20
CA LEU A 29 -3.62 -8.62 16.11
C LEU A 29 -2.61 -8.61 17.26
N THR A 30 -2.30 -9.79 17.82
CA THR A 30 -1.32 -9.91 18.91
C THR A 30 0.08 -9.53 18.45
N TYR A 31 0.51 -9.99 17.27
CA TYR A 31 1.83 -9.65 16.71
C TYR A 31 1.94 -8.16 16.37
N VAL A 32 0.94 -7.62 15.69
CA VAL A 32 0.89 -6.23 15.26
C VAL A 32 0.82 -5.29 16.46
N SER A 33 0.12 -5.66 17.54
CA SER A 33 0.07 -4.85 18.77
C SER A 33 1.43 -4.62 19.46
N GLN A 34 2.43 -5.45 19.15
CA GLN A 34 3.79 -5.33 19.66
C GLN A 34 4.72 -4.54 18.74
N MET A 35 4.26 -4.15 17.55
CA MET A 35 5.06 -3.41 16.57
C MET A 35 4.97 -1.90 16.79
N ASP A 36 6.00 -1.17 16.38
CA ASP A 36 5.93 0.29 16.31
C ASP A 36 5.05 0.74 15.14
N PHE A 37 3.82 1.15 15.47
CA PHE A 37 2.86 1.66 14.49
C PHE A 37 3.31 2.92 13.81
N HIS A 38 4.12 3.74 14.47
CA HIS A 38 4.66 4.94 13.86
C HIS A 38 5.62 4.54 12.73
N GLU A 39 6.49 3.56 12.96
CA GLU A 39 7.41 3.04 11.96
C GLU A 39 6.68 2.37 10.78
N ILE A 40 5.65 1.57 11.06
CA ILE A 40 4.80 0.96 10.02
C ILE A 40 4.12 2.04 9.18
N THR A 41 3.48 3.00 9.84
CA THR A 41 2.73 4.07 9.17
C THR A 41 3.67 4.91 8.32
N SER A 42 4.84 5.28 8.85
CA SER A 42 5.86 6.04 8.14
C SER A 42 6.43 5.25 6.94
N SER A 43 6.64 3.95 7.10
CA SER A 43 7.09 3.08 6.01
C SER A 43 6.06 2.99 4.88
N ILE A 44 4.76 2.89 5.19
CA ILE A 44 3.70 2.87 4.16
C ILE A 44 3.57 4.25 3.52
N ARG A 45 3.62 5.33 4.30
CA ARG A 45 3.56 6.72 3.79
C ARG A 45 4.76 7.11 2.92
N SER A 46 5.90 6.44 3.05
CA SER A 46 7.05 6.67 2.18
C SER A 46 6.85 6.19 0.73
N VAL A 47 5.81 5.40 0.47
CA VAL A 47 5.50 4.95 -0.90
C VAL A 47 4.87 6.09 -1.68
N SER A 48 5.46 6.40 -2.84
CA SER A 48 4.92 7.42 -3.75
C SER A 48 3.48 7.10 -4.14
N GLY A 49 2.60 8.09 -4.03
CA GLY A 49 1.18 7.94 -4.29
C GLY A 49 0.34 7.52 -3.09
N ILE A 50 0.93 7.24 -1.92
CA ILE A 50 0.18 7.14 -0.66
C ILE A 50 -0.02 8.53 -0.08
N GLU A 51 -1.27 8.89 0.19
CA GLU A 51 -1.66 10.22 0.69
C GLU A 51 -1.87 10.20 2.21
N ASP A 52 -2.49 9.14 2.74
CA ASP A 52 -2.70 8.97 4.18
C ASP A 52 -2.86 7.49 4.54
N VAL A 53 -2.56 7.17 5.79
CA VAL A 53 -2.71 5.83 6.37
C VAL A 53 -3.31 5.97 7.75
N ARG A 54 -4.38 5.23 8.01
CA ARG A 54 -5.07 5.21 9.30
C ARG A 54 -5.19 3.79 9.81
N ILE A 55 -4.75 3.55 11.03
CA ILE A 55 -4.79 2.24 11.68
C ILE A 55 -5.75 2.32 12.87
N ASN A 56 -6.70 1.40 12.94
CA ASN A 56 -7.58 1.20 14.09
C ASN A 56 -7.45 -0.24 14.57
N LEU A 57 -6.73 -0.45 15.67
CA LEU A 57 -6.43 -1.78 16.21
C LEU A 57 -7.62 -2.42 16.91
N ILE A 58 -8.44 -1.61 17.60
CA ILE A 58 -9.66 -2.09 18.26
C ILE A 58 -10.59 -2.73 17.21
N ALA A 59 -10.70 -2.11 16.04
CA ALA A 59 -11.48 -2.63 14.92
C ALA A 59 -10.68 -3.54 13.97
N GLY A 60 -9.40 -3.79 14.25
CA GLY A 60 -8.48 -4.57 13.40
C GLY A 60 -8.47 -4.09 11.94
N SER A 61 -8.40 -2.79 11.68
CA SER A 61 -8.47 -2.27 10.30
C SER A 61 -7.43 -1.21 9.98
N ILE A 62 -6.95 -1.26 8.74
CA ILE A 62 -6.02 -0.29 8.16
C ILE A 62 -6.70 0.33 6.94
N ILE A 63 -6.74 1.66 6.87
CA ILE A 63 -7.27 2.41 5.74
C ILE A 63 -6.09 3.12 5.09
N VAL A 64 -5.95 2.93 3.78
CA VAL A 64 -4.93 3.59 2.98
C VAL A 64 -5.64 4.46 1.94
N TYR A 65 -5.31 5.75 1.96
CA TYR A 65 -5.69 6.72 0.94
C TYR A 65 -4.54 6.85 -0.04
N TYR A 66 -4.85 6.78 -1.33
CA TYR A 66 -3.84 6.75 -2.37
C TYR A 66 -4.28 7.53 -3.61
N ASN A 67 -3.33 8.09 -4.35
CA ASN A 67 -3.58 8.74 -5.61
C ASN A 67 -3.74 7.70 -6.73
N PRO A 68 -4.94 7.54 -7.33
CA PRO A 68 -5.19 6.53 -8.34
C PRO A 68 -4.48 6.80 -9.69
N ARG A 69 -3.87 7.98 -9.87
CA ARG A 69 -3.01 8.29 -11.03
C ARG A 69 -1.60 7.75 -10.88
N GLN A 70 -1.13 7.58 -9.64
CA GLN A 70 0.21 7.06 -9.33
C GLN A 70 0.16 5.58 -9.00
N ILE A 71 -0.88 5.13 -8.28
CA ILE A 71 -1.10 3.72 -7.93
C ILE A 71 -2.39 3.27 -8.60
N GLN A 72 -2.28 2.41 -9.62
CA GLN A 72 -3.47 1.91 -10.30
C GLN A 72 -4.31 1.06 -9.33
N PRO A 73 -5.65 1.19 -9.30
CA PRO A 73 -6.50 0.37 -8.43
C PRO A 73 -6.23 -1.14 -8.55
N LYS A 74 -6.00 -1.65 -9.77
CA LYS A 74 -5.70 -3.07 -10.03
C LYS A 74 -4.44 -3.57 -9.32
N TRP A 75 -3.47 -2.69 -9.04
CA TRP A 75 -2.26 -3.07 -8.32
C TRP A 75 -2.57 -3.60 -6.92
N TRP A 76 -3.56 -3.02 -6.23
CA TRP A 76 -4.01 -3.50 -4.92
C TRP A 76 -4.64 -4.89 -4.99
N GLU A 77 -5.38 -5.19 -6.06
CA GLU A 77 -5.95 -6.52 -6.29
C GLU A 77 -4.83 -7.55 -6.55
N GLN A 78 -3.80 -7.18 -7.31
CA GLN A 78 -2.63 -8.02 -7.54
C GLN A 78 -1.87 -8.29 -6.24
N LEU A 79 -1.58 -7.25 -5.46
CA LEU A 79 -0.85 -7.37 -4.19
C LEU A 79 -1.47 -8.40 -3.24
N ILE A 80 -2.80 -8.42 -3.12
CA ILE A 80 -3.52 -9.28 -2.18
C ILE A 80 -3.65 -10.71 -2.71
N ARG A 81 -3.66 -10.88 -4.03
CA ARG A 81 -3.73 -12.20 -4.68
C ARG A 81 -2.37 -12.85 -4.83
N SER A 82 -1.29 -12.07 -4.75
CA SER A 82 0.05 -12.56 -4.94
C SER A 82 0.55 -13.46 -3.82
N HIS A 83 1.35 -14.43 -4.22
CA HIS A 83 2.04 -15.33 -3.31
C HIS A 83 3.20 -14.61 -2.63
N GLU A 84 3.64 -15.10 -1.47
CA GLU A 84 4.71 -14.48 -0.67
C GLU A 84 5.99 -14.19 -1.47
N THR A 85 6.33 -15.08 -2.39
CA THR A 85 7.50 -14.95 -3.28
C THR A 85 7.39 -13.82 -4.29
N GLU A 86 6.18 -13.34 -4.59
CA GLU A 86 5.90 -12.33 -5.62
C GLU A 86 5.79 -10.92 -5.03
N ILE A 87 5.45 -10.80 -3.74
CA ILE A 87 5.28 -9.50 -3.06
C ILE A 87 6.54 -8.62 -3.18
N PRO A 88 7.78 -9.15 -3.00
CA PRO A 88 8.99 -8.34 -3.17
C PRO A 88 9.12 -7.70 -4.55
N HIS A 89 8.75 -8.44 -5.59
CA HIS A 89 8.79 -7.95 -6.96
C HIS A 89 7.73 -6.87 -7.20
N LEU A 90 6.50 -7.07 -6.72
CA LEU A 90 5.43 -6.07 -6.84
C LEU A 90 5.73 -4.77 -6.09
N LEU A 91 6.36 -4.85 -4.92
CA LEU A 91 6.81 -3.66 -4.18
C LEU A 91 7.97 -2.97 -4.90
N ALA A 92 8.91 -3.74 -5.47
CA ALA A 92 10.01 -3.19 -6.26
C ALA A 92 9.49 -2.42 -7.49
N GLU A 93 8.52 -2.98 -8.22
CA GLU A 93 7.87 -2.34 -9.36
C GLU A 93 7.25 -0.98 -8.99
N MET A 94 6.60 -0.88 -7.83
CA MET A 94 6.07 0.41 -7.35
C MET A 94 7.17 1.45 -7.10
N THR A 95 8.27 1.05 -6.47
CA THR A 95 9.40 1.95 -6.21
C THR A 95 10.14 2.36 -7.49
N SER A 96 10.20 1.47 -8.50
CA SER A 96 10.83 1.75 -9.79
C SER A 96 9.91 2.52 -10.74
N ALA A 97 8.59 2.33 -10.69
CA ALA A 97 7.64 3.07 -11.52
C ALA A 97 7.53 4.55 -11.12
N GLY A 98 7.92 4.89 -9.89
CA GLY A 98 8.03 6.28 -9.42
C GLY A 98 9.10 7.12 -10.15
N SER A 99 10.02 6.52 -10.91
CA SER A 99 11.07 7.23 -11.65
C SER A 99 10.79 7.43 -13.14
N LEU A 100 9.66 6.94 -13.68
CA LEU A 100 9.33 7.03 -15.11
C LEU A 100 8.17 7.98 -15.45
N GLN A 101 7.69 8.79 -14.50
CA GLN A 101 6.71 9.86 -14.77
C GLN A 101 7.33 11.26 -14.64
N SER A 102 8.40 11.51 -15.39
CA SER A 102 8.89 12.85 -15.69
C SER A 102 9.36 12.91 -17.15
N SER A 103 8.47 12.54 -18.07
CA SER A 103 8.65 12.75 -19.51
C SER A 103 7.28 12.70 -20.18
N ASP A 104 6.48 13.75 -20.02
CA ASP A 104 5.51 14.16 -21.03
C ASP A 104 4.98 15.56 -20.68
N HIS A 105 5.74 16.55 -21.14
CA HIS A 105 5.20 17.88 -21.42
C HIS A 105 5.19 18.03 -22.95
N PRO A 106 4.06 17.85 -23.63
CA PRO A 106 3.91 18.31 -25.00
C PRO A 106 3.34 19.73 -24.95
N ALA A 107 4.17 20.70 -25.31
CA ALA A 107 3.78 22.01 -25.82
C ALA A 107 4.96 22.50 -26.69
N ASN A 108 5.10 22.00 -27.91
CA ASN A 108 4.50 22.53 -29.12
C ASN A 108 4.84 24.03 -29.35
N SER A 109 5.78 24.22 -30.28
CA SER A 109 5.80 25.25 -31.33
C SER A 109 5.58 26.71 -30.95
N LEU A 110 6.65 27.52 -31.00
CA LEU A 110 7.02 28.39 -32.12
C LEU A 110 8.41 28.99 -31.89
#